data_AF-A0A6I6N998-F1
#
_entry.id   AF-A0A6I6N998-F1
#
_cell.length_a   1.000
_cell.length_b   1.000
_cell.length_c   1.000
_cell.angle_alpha   90.00
_cell.angle_beta   90.00
_cell.angle_gamma   90.00
#
_symmetry.space_group_name_H-M   'P 1'
#
loop_
_entity.id
_entity.type
_entity.pdbx_description
1 polymer ?
#
loop_
_entity_poly.entity_id
_entity_poly.type
_entity_poly.pdbx_seq_one_letter_code
_entity_poly.pdbx_strand_id
1 'polypeptide(L)'
;MADRFVTVSLDKRDVRCTARLLTDRAPLTCEAVWEALPLSGDVYHAKYARNEIYALFPPFTSTEPPLENPTVTPIPGDLCYFSFAGAELGTKAYGYDREVRPGSTVVDLALFYERNNLLLNGDVGWVPGIVWGQVTDGLDRMAEACNDLWRTGAAGETLSFRRA
;
A
#
# COMPACT_ATOMS: atom_id res chain seq x y z
N MET A 1 4.53 -24.31 -4.56
CA MET A 1 4.40 -23.27 -5.60
C MET A 1 5.70 -22.50 -5.64
N ALA A 2 6.15 -22.03 -6.81
CA ALA A 2 7.36 -21.22 -6.90
C ALA A 2 7.13 -19.86 -6.20
N ASP A 3 8.15 -19.37 -5.50
CA ASP A 3 8.10 -18.05 -4.87
C ASP A 3 7.94 -16.97 -5.96
N ARG A 4 6.96 -16.08 -5.78
CA ARG A 4 6.71 -14.93 -6.65
C ARG A 4 7.22 -13.66 -5.96
N PHE A 5 7.80 -12.76 -6.75
CA PHE A 5 8.37 -11.51 -6.28
C PHE A 5 7.86 -10.32 -7.08
N VAL A 6 7.80 -9.17 -6.42
CA VAL A 6 7.48 -7.89 -7.04
C VAL A 6 8.58 -6.89 -6.75
N THR A 7 8.84 -6.03 -7.73
CA THR A 7 9.63 -4.81 -7.56
C THR A 7 8.68 -3.68 -7.19
N VAL A 8 8.99 -2.98 -6.10
CA VAL A 8 8.30 -1.76 -5.67
C VAL A 8 9.25 -0.58 -5.87
N SER A 9 8.81 0.49 -6.52
CA SER A 9 9.67 1.63 -6.85
C SER A 9 9.02 2.99 -6.63
N LEU A 10 9.85 3.96 -6.23
CA LEU A 10 9.59 5.40 -6.33
C LEU A 10 10.29 5.89 -7.60
N ASP A 11 9.51 6.07 -8.67
CA ASP A 11 10.05 6.14 -10.04
C ASP A 11 10.88 7.42 -10.29
N LYS A 12 10.49 8.58 -9.76
CA LYS A 12 11.24 9.85 -9.92
C LYS A 12 12.50 9.88 -9.06
N ARG A 13 12.47 9.27 -7.88
CA ARG A 13 13.63 9.10 -7.00
C ARG A 13 14.60 8.01 -7.47
N ASP A 14 14.19 7.17 -8.42
CA ASP A 14 14.96 6.02 -8.92
C ASP A 14 15.37 5.05 -7.80
N VAL A 15 14.46 4.81 -6.84
CA VAL A 15 14.69 3.89 -5.73
C VAL A 15 13.71 2.72 -5.83
N ARG A 16 14.22 1.50 -5.65
CA ARG A 16 13.43 0.27 -5.73
C ARG A 16 13.80 -0.76 -4.67
N CYS A 17 12.84 -1.50 -4.19
CA CYS A 17 13.02 -2.68 -3.33
C CYS A 17 12.31 -3.90 -3.95
N THR A 18 12.66 -5.09 -3.50
CA THR A 18 12.03 -6.33 -3.93
C THR A 18 11.28 -6.95 -2.77
N ALA A 19 10.04 -7.37 -3.01
CA ALA A 19 9.20 -8.04 -2.03
C ALA A 19 8.74 -9.42 -2.51
N ARG A 20 8.69 -10.37 -1.59
CA ARG A 20 8.11 -11.70 -1.80
C ARG A 20 6.62 -11.65 -1.54
N LEU A 21 5.82 -12.30 -2.40
CA LEU A 21 4.39 -12.52 -2.15
C LEU A 21 4.19 -13.59 -1.08
N LEU A 22 3.33 -13.32 -0.10
CA LEU A 22 2.98 -14.23 1.00
C LEU A 22 1.83 -15.16 0.59
N THR A 23 2.02 -15.92 -0.49
CA THR A 23 0.97 -16.78 -1.08
C THR A 23 0.49 -17.90 -0.15
N ASP A 24 1.24 -18.23 0.90
CA ASP A 24 0.85 -19.17 1.95
C ASP A 24 -0.08 -18.55 3.01
N ARG A 25 -0.12 -17.21 3.12
CA ARG A 25 -0.88 -16.48 4.15
C ARG A 25 -2.04 -15.65 3.59
N ALA A 26 -1.85 -15.06 2.41
CA ALA A 26 -2.84 -14.24 1.73
C ALA A 26 -2.94 -14.63 0.23
N PRO A 27 -3.30 -15.90 -0.08
CA PRO A 27 -3.31 -16.40 -1.45
C PRO A 27 -4.25 -15.61 -2.38
N LEU A 28 -5.44 -15.23 -1.92
CA LEU A 28 -6.43 -14.55 -2.75
C LEU A 28 -6.00 -13.11 -3.02
N THR A 29 -5.51 -12.41 -2.01
CA THR A 29 -4.97 -11.05 -2.18
C THR A 29 -3.72 -11.06 -3.06
N CYS A 30 -2.82 -12.03 -2.88
CA CYS A 30 -1.63 -12.18 -3.73
C CYS A 30 -1.99 -12.40 -5.19
N GLU A 31 -2.97 -13.25 -5.48
CA GLU A 31 -3.41 -13.51 -6.86
C GLU A 31 -4.09 -12.27 -7.46
N ALA A 32 -4.97 -11.60 -6.72
CA ALA A 32 -5.63 -10.38 -7.16
C ALA A 32 -4.63 -9.26 -7.52
N VAL A 33 -3.63 -9.04 -6.66
CA VAL A 33 -2.55 -8.08 -6.96
C VAL A 33 -1.73 -8.57 -8.15
N TRP A 34 -1.28 -9.82 -8.16
CA TRP A 34 -0.40 -10.37 -9.19
C TRP A 34 -0.98 -10.24 -10.60
N GLU A 35 -2.26 -10.53 -10.78
CA GLU A 35 -2.96 -10.43 -12.05
C GLU A 35 -3.23 -8.99 -12.48
N ALA A 36 -3.28 -8.05 -11.54
CA ALA A 36 -3.44 -6.62 -11.84
C ALA A 36 -2.13 -5.89 -12.18
N LEU A 37 -0.97 -6.50 -11.91
CA LEU A 37 0.33 -5.91 -12.24
C LEU A 37 0.52 -5.75 -13.77
N PRO A 38 1.14 -4.65 -14.23
CA PRO A 38 1.78 -3.59 -13.44
C PRO A 38 0.80 -2.55 -12.89
N LEU A 39 1.07 -2.08 -11.67
CA LEU A 39 0.29 -1.03 -11.00
C LEU A 39 1.18 0.19 -10.76
N SER A 40 0.64 1.39 -10.98
CA SER A 40 1.36 2.64 -10.81
C SER A 40 0.39 3.78 -10.50
N GLY A 41 0.72 4.62 -9.52
CA GLY A 41 -0.12 5.75 -9.11
C GLY A 41 0.66 6.81 -8.34
N ASP A 42 0.03 7.97 -8.16
CA ASP A 42 0.58 9.03 -7.31
C ASP A 42 0.82 8.48 -5.90
N VAL A 43 2.02 8.72 -5.37
CA VAL A 43 2.38 8.27 -4.03
C VAL A 43 1.93 9.28 -2.99
N TYR A 44 1.49 8.77 -1.84
CA TYR A 44 1.17 9.54 -0.66
C TYR A 44 2.02 9.06 0.51
N HIS A 45 2.29 9.96 1.45
CA HIS A 45 2.80 9.59 2.76
C HIS A 45 1.66 9.65 3.77
N ALA A 46 1.52 8.62 4.58
CA ALA A 46 0.43 8.53 5.54
C ALA A 46 0.49 9.63 6.60
N LYS A 47 -0.69 10.06 7.03
CA LYS A 47 -0.86 11.03 8.13
C LYS A 47 -1.01 10.37 9.50
N TYR A 48 -1.63 9.19 9.57
CA TYR A 48 -1.94 8.52 10.84
C TYR A 48 -1.14 7.24 11.07
N ALA A 49 -0.93 6.41 10.04
CA ALA A 49 -0.27 5.10 10.18
C ALA A 49 1.26 5.18 10.34
N ARG A 50 1.80 6.41 10.46
CA ARG A 50 3.21 6.70 10.71
C ARG A 50 4.11 6.41 9.52
N ASN A 51 4.87 5.31 9.51
CA ASN A 51 5.94 5.07 8.53
C ASN A 51 5.42 4.33 7.31
N GLU A 52 4.50 4.96 6.59
CA GLU A 52 3.77 4.37 5.47
C GLU A 52 3.81 5.30 4.25
N ILE A 53 4.09 4.71 3.10
CA ILE A 53 3.73 5.28 1.80
C ILE A 53 2.73 4.38 1.10
N TYR A 54 1.87 4.96 0.27
CA TYR A 54 0.85 4.19 -0.43
C TYR A 54 0.42 4.85 -1.74
N ALA A 55 -0.27 4.09 -2.57
CA ALA A 55 -0.97 4.57 -3.77
C ALA A 55 -2.38 3.99 -3.83
N LEU A 56 -3.29 4.76 -4.43
CA LEU A 56 -4.71 4.41 -4.52
C LEU A 56 -5.08 3.97 -5.93
N PHE A 57 -5.80 2.86 -6.02
CA PHE A 57 -6.18 2.23 -7.27
C PHE A 57 -7.70 1.97 -7.34
N PRO A 58 -8.26 1.85 -8.56
CA PRO A 58 -9.54 1.19 -8.74
C PRO A 58 -9.47 -0.28 -8.26
N PRO A 59 -10.61 -0.92 -7.97
CA PRO A 59 -10.69 -2.33 -7.62
C PRO A 59 -10.04 -3.22 -8.69
N PHE A 60 -9.27 -4.21 -8.26
CA PHE A 60 -8.59 -5.14 -9.17
C PHE A 60 -9.51 -6.26 -9.65
N THR A 61 -10.54 -6.58 -8.88
CA THR A 61 -11.47 -7.67 -9.16
C THR A 61 -12.92 -7.21 -8.92
N SER A 62 -13.89 -8.01 -9.34
CA SER A 62 -15.31 -7.75 -9.04
C SER A 62 -15.69 -8.05 -7.59
N THR A 63 -14.85 -8.77 -6.83
CA THR A 63 -15.10 -9.14 -5.43
C THR A 63 -13.80 -9.04 -4.64
N GLU A 64 -13.77 -8.10 -3.71
CA GLU A 64 -12.58 -7.84 -2.89
C GLU A 64 -12.16 -9.09 -2.10
N PRO A 65 -10.84 -9.32 -1.93
CA PRO A 65 -10.36 -10.41 -1.08
C PRO A 65 -10.94 -10.31 0.34
N PRO A 66 -11.19 -11.45 1.02
CA PRO A 66 -11.51 -11.40 2.45
C PRO A 66 -10.32 -10.85 3.24
N LEU A 67 -10.53 -10.50 4.51
CA LEU A 67 -9.48 -10.03 5.40
C LEU A 67 -8.46 -11.15 5.73
N GLU A 68 -7.60 -11.49 4.78
CA GLU A 68 -6.50 -12.44 4.91
C GLU A 68 -5.35 -11.81 5.71
N ASN A 69 -4.62 -12.63 6.47
CA ASN A 69 -3.38 -12.23 7.17
C ASN A 69 -3.38 -10.80 7.77
N PRO A 70 -4.38 -10.42 8.59
CA PRO A 70 -4.56 -9.03 8.99
C PRO A 70 -3.52 -8.55 10.00
N THR A 71 -3.20 -7.27 9.92
CA THR A 71 -2.48 -6.54 10.96
C THR A 71 -3.12 -5.19 11.24
N VAL A 72 -3.02 -4.73 12.49
CA VAL A 72 -3.21 -3.32 12.87
C VAL A 72 -1.90 -2.69 13.40
N THR A 73 -0.81 -3.46 13.39
CA THR A 73 0.52 -3.09 13.87
C THR A 73 1.56 -3.52 12.81
N PRO A 74 1.51 -2.96 11.60
CA PRO A 74 2.40 -3.37 10.51
C PRO A 74 3.86 -3.08 10.87
N ILE A 75 4.76 -3.93 10.37
CA ILE A 75 6.19 -3.92 10.67
C ILE A 75 7.02 -3.49 9.45
N PRO A 76 8.32 -3.17 9.61
CA PRO A 76 9.17 -2.78 8.48
C PRO A 76 9.19 -3.86 7.39
N GLY A 77 8.91 -3.45 6.15
CA GLY A 77 8.86 -4.28 4.96
C GLY A 77 7.48 -4.87 4.64
N ASP A 78 6.45 -4.64 5.46
CA ASP A 78 5.10 -5.10 5.14
C ASP A 78 4.55 -4.37 3.90
N LEU A 79 4.03 -5.14 2.95
CA LEU A 79 3.11 -4.64 1.93
C LEU A 79 1.68 -4.97 2.35
N CYS A 80 0.87 -3.93 2.53
CA CYS A 80 -0.52 -4.04 2.95
C CYS A 80 -1.48 -3.74 1.80
N TYR A 81 -2.63 -4.40 1.84
CA TYR A 81 -3.78 -4.15 0.97
C TYR A 81 -4.95 -3.71 1.85
N PHE A 82 -5.61 -2.62 1.47
CA PHE A 82 -6.87 -2.20 2.07
C PHE A 82 -7.93 -2.01 0.98
N SER A 83 -9.17 -2.30 1.35
CA SER A 83 -10.33 -2.02 0.53
C SER A 83 -11.22 -1.03 1.28
N PHE A 84 -11.37 0.16 0.74
CA PHE A 84 -12.21 1.21 1.33
C PHE A 84 -13.46 1.40 0.50
N ALA A 85 -14.60 1.57 1.18
CA ALA A 85 -15.76 2.15 0.53
C ALA A 85 -15.42 3.61 0.21
N GLY A 86 -15.75 4.09 -0.99
CA GLY A 86 -15.33 5.42 -1.44
C GLY A 86 -15.73 6.58 -0.52
N ALA A 87 -16.81 6.41 0.24
CA ALA A 87 -17.22 7.37 1.26
C ALA A 87 -16.19 7.54 2.41
N GLU A 88 -15.37 6.53 2.70
CA GLU A 88 -14.37 6.53 3.78
C GLU A 88 -13.15 7.40 3.43
N LEU A 89 -12.75 7.45 2.15
CA LEU A 89 -11.63 8.28 1.68
C LEU A 89 -12.05 9.66 1.15
N GLY A 90 -13.34 9.86 0.85
CA GLY A 90 -13.90 11.10 0.31
C GLY A 90 -14.14 12.21 1.35
N THR A 91 -13.66 12.06 2.59
CA THR A 91 -13.86 13.05 3.64
C THR A 91 -12.86 14.21 3.53
N LYS A 92 -13.25 15.40 4.01
CA LYS A 92 -12.34 16.56 4.09
C LYS A 92 -11.08 16.28 4.93
N ALA A 93 -11.10 15.28 5.80
CA ALA A 93 -9.95 14.92 6.64
C ALA A 93 -8.80 14.32 5.82
N TYR A 94 -9.10 13.57 4.76
CA TYR A 94 -8.08 13.03 3.85
C TYR A 94 -7.51 14.11 2.94
N GLY A 95 -8.37 14.96 2.37
CA GLY A 95 -7.96 16.12 1.57
C GLY A 95 -7.50 15.80 0.14
N TYR A 96 -8.02 14.71 -0.45
CA TYR A 96 -7.79 14.41 -1.87
C TYR A 96 -8.66 15.29 -2.77
N ASP A 97 -8.14 15.71 -3.91
CA ASP A 97 -8.87 16.48 -4.95
C ASP A 97 -9.79 15.62 -5.84
N ARG A 98 -10.28 14.46 -5.34
CA ARG A 98 -11.18 13.57 -6.11
C ARG A 98 -12.57 13.54 -5.52
N GLU A 99 -13.58 13.77 -6.37
CA GLU A 99 -14.96 13.39 -6.06
C GLU A 99 -15.05 11.86 -5.99
N VAL A 100 -15.17 11.32 -4.78
CA VAL A 100 -15.42 9.89 -4.61
C VAL A 100 -16.93 9.65 -4.67
N ARG A 101 -17.37 8.87 -5.66
CA ARG A 101 -18.79 8.58 -5.84
C ARG A 101 -19.24 7.58 -4.75
N PRO A 102 -20.42 7.77 -4.13
CA PRO A 102 -21.01 6.75 -3.28
C PRO A 102 -21.11 5.40 -4.03
N GLY A 103 -20.54 4.34 -3.45
CA GLY A 103 -20.56 2.99 -4.03
C GLY A 103 -19.32 2.58 -4.86
N SER A 104 -18.31 3.45 -5.01
CA SER A 104 -17.02 3.03 -5.60
C SER A 104 -16.10 2.46 -4.53
N THR A 105 -15.55 1.26 -4.72
CA THR A 105 -14.45 0.74 -3.91
C THR A 105 -13.14 1.38 -4.36
N VAL A 106 -12.24 1.67 -3.41
CA VAL A 106 -10.87 2.12 -3.68
C VAL A 106 -9.92 1.17 -2.97
N VAL A 107 -8.91 0.72 -3.70
CA VAL A 107 -7.84 -0.13 -3.17
C VAL A 107 -6.66 0.74 -2.80
N ASP A 108 -6.14 0.53 -1.59
CA ASP A 108 -4.91 1.13 -1.11
C ASP A 108 -3.84 0.03 -1.03
N LEU A 109 -2.74 0.22 -1.78
CA LEU A 109 -1.54 -0.60 -1.62
C LEU A 109 -0.47 0.22 -0.92
N ALA A 110 -0.13 -0.24 0.29
CA ALA A 110 0.78 0.44 1.19
C ALA A 110 2.08 -0.34 1.38
N LEU A 111 3.17 0.40 1.61
CA LEU A 111 4.45 -0.11 2.09
C LEU A 111 4.79 0.55 3.42
N PHE A 112 5.03 -0.29 4.44
CA PHE A 112 5.53 0.14 5.74
C PHE A 112 7.05 0.05 5.77
N TYR A 113 7.72 1.18 5.93
CA TYR A 113 9.19 1.25 5.80
C TYR A 113 9.93 1.28 7.14
N GLU A 114 9.22 1.47 8.27
CA GLU A 114 9.81 1.48 9.61
C GLU A 114 8.76 1.05 10.67
N ARG A 115 9.14 0.93 11.95
CA ARG A 115 8.36 0.31 13.05
C ARG A 115 7.46 1.25 13.85
N ASN A 116 6.76 0.66 14.82
CA ASN A 116 5.91 1.36 15.81
C ASN A 116 4.74 2.11 15.14
N ASN A 117 4.14 1.46 14.15
CA ASN A 117 2.97 1.93 13.41
C ASN A 117 1.68 1.45 14.11
N LEU A 118 0.62 2.23 13.95
CA LEU A 118 -0.74 1.86 14.36
C LEU A 118 -1.68 2.19 13.22
N LEU A 119 -2.37 1.18 12.70
CA LEU A 119 -3.47 1.37 11.76
C LEU A 119 -4.74 1.76 12.53
N LEU A 120 -4.74 2.99 13.02
CA LEU A 120 -5.78 3.56 13.87
C LEU A 120 -6.01 5.01 13.45
N ASN A 121 -7.26 5.35 13.11
CA ASN A 121 -7.64 6.72 12.78
C ASN A 121 -8.87 7.19 13.59
N GLY A 122 -9.14 8.48 13.51
CA GLY A 122 -10.28 9.10 14.20
C GLY A 122 -11.62 8.93 13.47
N ASP A 123 -11.63 8.36 12.27
CA ASP A 123 -12.84 8.20 11.46
C ASP A 123 -13.60 6.92 11.85
N VAL A 124 -12.87 5.80 11.93
CA VAL A 124 -13.45 4.46 12.13
C VAL A 124 -12.76 3.64 13.24
N GLY A 125 -11.69 4.17 13.85
CA GLY A 125 -10.89 3.44 14.81
C GLY A 125 -9.87 2.54 14.13
N TRP A 126 -9.85 1.25 14.45
CA TRP A 126 -8.90 0.30 13.87
C TRP A 126 -9.18 0.07 12.38
N VAL A 127 -8.12 0.08 11.57
CA VAL A 127 -8.18 -0.13 10.11
C VAL A 127 -7.31 -1.34 9.74
N PRO A 128 -7.79 -2.58 9.90
CA PRO A 128 -6.98 -3.76 9.60
C PRO A 128 -6.57 -3.82 8.12
N GLY A 129 -5.28 -4.01 7.86
CA GLY A 129 -4.72 -4.23 6.52
C GLY A 129 -4.33 -5.67 6.30
N ILE A 130 -4.47 -6.16 5.07
CA ILE A 130 -4.04 -7.50 4.66
C ILE A 130 -2.56 -7.45 4.31
N VAL A 131 -1.70 -8.13 5.08
CA VAL A 131 -0.27 -8.22 4.73
C VAL A 131 -0.11 -9.29 3.65
N TRP A 132 0.14 -8.86 2.40
CA TRP A 132 0.22 -9.73 1.23
C TRP A 132 1.65 -9.91 0.70
N GLY A 133 2.58 -9.04 1.10
CA GLY A 133 3.97 -9.11 0.69
C GLY A 133 4.93 -8.68 1.79
N GLN A 134 6.18 -9.12 1.66
CA GLN A 134 7.28 -8.74 2.56
C GLN A 134 8.49 -8.33 1.73
N VAL A 135 9.03 -7.13 1.95
CA VAL A 135 10.30 -6.69 1.36
C VAL A 135 11.44 -7.60 1.82
N THR A 136 12.17 -8.17 0.86
CA THR A 136 13.31 -9.07 1.09
C THR A 136 14.65 -8.46 0.70
N ASP A 137 14.65 -7.43 -0.15
CA ASP A 137 15.85 -6.69 -0.55
C ASP A 137 15.55 -5.20 -0.69
N GLY A 138 16.45 -4.34 -0.18
CA GLY A 138 16.38 -2.89 -0.39
C GLY A 138 15.44 -2.10 0.50
N LEU A 139 15.08 -2.62 1.67
CA LEU A 139 14.23 -1.88 2.60
C LEU A 139 14.90 -0.62 3.14
N ASP A 140 16.21 -0.67 3.40
CA ASP A 140 17.04 0.44 3.87
C ASP A 140 17.01 1.65 2.90
N ARG A 141 17.34 1.42 1.64
CA ARG A 141 17.31 2.46 0.59
C ARG A 141 15.90 2.99 0.35
N MET A 142 14.89 2.12 0.42
CA MET A 142 13.49 2.54 0.31
C MET A 142 13.07 3.40 1.51
N ALA A 143 13.45 3.03 2.73
CA ALA A 143 13.16 3.81 3.93
C ALA A 143 13.82 5.19 3.90
N GLU A 144 15.06 5.31 3.40
CA GLU A 144 15.70 6.61 3.17
C GLU A 144 14.91 7.47 2.18
N ALA A 145 14.45 6.88 1.07
CA ALA A 145 13.64 7.56 0.08
C ALA A 145 12.26 7.97 0.60
N CYS A 146 11.61 7.13 1.42
CA CYS A 146 10.35 7.47 2.09
C CYS A 146 10.52 8.63 3.08
N ASN A 147 11.62 8.64 3.84
CA ASN A 147 11.95 9.74 4.74
C ASN A 147 12.23 11.05 3.98
N ASP A 148 12.92 10.98 2.84
CA ASP A 148 13.05 12.13 1.95
C ASP A 148 11.68 12.61 1.45
N LEU A 149 10.84 11.70 0.93
CA LEU A 149 9.49 11.99 0.45
C LEU A 149 8.62 12.68 1.51
N TRP A 150 8.70 12.23 2.76
CA TRP A 150 8.03 12.90 3.88
C TRP A 150 8.49 14.35 4.07
N ARG A 151 9.81 14.61 3.98
CA ARG A 151 10.39 15.94 4.22
C ARG A 151 10.26 16.89 3.04
N THR A 152 10.39 16.38 1.82
CA THR A 152 10.53 17.18 0.59
C THR A 152 9.28 17.13 -0.29
N GLY A 153 8.35 16.23 0.00
CA GLY A 153 7.05 16.11 -0.65
C GLY A 153 6.96 15.01 -1.71
N ALA A 154 5.72 14.63 -1.99
CA ALA A 154 5.34 13.55 -2.91
C ALA A 154 4.88 14.06 -4.30
N ALA A 155 4.81 15.37 -4.51
CA ALA A 155 4.26 15.93 -5.75
C ALA A 155 5.07 15.51 -7.00
N GLY A 156 4.38 14.88 -7.95
CA GLY A 156 4.98 14.35 -9.17
C GLY A 156 5.89 13.13 -8.96
N GLU A 157 5.80 12.48 -7.80
CA GLU A 157 6.41 11.17 -7.54
C GLU A 157 5.37 10.06 -7.78
N THR A 158 5.84 8.89 -8.19
CA THR A 158 5.00 7.75 -8.55
C THR A 158 5.46 6.50 -7.81
N LEU A 159 4.54 5.83 -7.10
CA LEU A 159 4.75 4.52 -6.53
C LEU A 159 4.29 3.45 -7.52
N SER A 160 5.18 2.53 -7.86
CA SER A 160 4.95 1.50 -8.88
C SER A 160 5.24 0.11 -8.36
N PHE A 161 4.44 -0.86 -8.80
CA PHE A 161 4.57 -2.28 -8.51
C PHE A 161 4.65 -3.06 -9.82
N ARG A 162 5.68 -3.91 -9.97
CA ARG A 162 5.93 -4.71 -11.18
C ARG A 162 6.37 -6.13 -10.81
N ARG A 163 6.01 -7.12 -11.63
CA ARG A 163 6.52 -8.51 -11.47
C ARG A 163 8.05 -8.48 -11.58
N ALA A 164 8.76 -9.11 -10.64
CA ALA A 164 10.23 -9.18 -10.61
C ALA A 164 10.77 -10.40 -11.36
#